data_AF-A0A8B6LH75-F1
#
_entry.id   AF-A0A8B6LH75-F1
#
_cell.length_a   1.000
_cell.length_b   1.000
_cell.length_c   1.000
_cell.angle_alpha   90.00
_cell.angle_beta   90.00
_cell.angle_gamma   90.00
#
_symmetry.space_group_name_H-M   'P 1'
#
loop_
_entity.id
_entity.type
_entity.pdbx_description
1 polymer ?
#
loop_
_entity_poly.entity_id
_entity_poly.type
_entity_poly.pdbx_seq_one_letter_code
_entity_poly.pdbx_strand_id
1 'polypeptide(L)'
;MRVKNLRIQDRSFLVPRIADAPKKATHLTLNSKVLEMARELGMNVSQTVDGLLAEEVKHRYWEKWAEENRAAMKAYNERIAKEGLPLARYCSFARSLGDGHVTEEGNDKKKSD
;
A
#
# COMPACT_ATOMS: atom_id res chain seq x y z
N MET A 1 -7.10 -11.93 20.36
CA MET A 1 -6.02 -10.91 20.38
C MET A 1 -6.15 -10.03 19.15
N ARG A 2 -6.03 -8.70 19.31
CA ARG A 2 -6.16 -7.68 18.25
C ARG A 2 -4.99 -7.85 17.26
N VAL A 3 -5.26 -8.40 16.07
CA VAL A 3 -4.27 -8.41 14.97
C VAL A 3 -3.88 -6.97 14.71
N LYS A 4 -2.66 -6.61 15.12
CA LYS A 4 -2.09 -5.31 14.76
C LYS A 4 -1.92 -5.37 13.26
N ASN A 5 -2.77 -4.64 12.53
CA ASN A 5 -2.61 -4.36 11.11
C ASN A 5 -1.13 -4.09 10.87
N LEU A 6 -0.44 -5.07 10.27
CA LEU A 6 0.96 -4.95 9.94
C LEU A 6 1.02 -3.85 8.90
N ARG A 7 1.44 -2.68 9.36
CA ARG A 7 1.57 -1.47 8.57
C ARG A 7 2.72 -1.74 7.61
N ILE A 8 2.42 -2.35 6.46
CA ILE A 8 3.34 -2.45 5.31
C ILE A 8 3.48 -1.01 4.80
N GLN A 9 4.39 -0.25 5.42
CA GLN A 9 4.54 1.19 5.20
C GLN A 9 5.48 1.52 4.05
N ASP A 10 6.15 0.54 3.44
CA ASP A 10 6.98 0.79 2.28
C ASP A 10 6.61 -0.15 1.14
N ARG A 11 5.73 0.34 0.26
CA ARG A 11 5.31 -0.33 -0.98
C ARG A 11 6.05 0.21 -2.21
N SER A 12 7.18 0.89 -2.00
CA SER A 12 7.98 1.49 -3.08
C SER A 12 8.44 0.47 -4.14
N PHE A 13 8.54 -0.82 -3.79
CA PHE A 13 9.03 -1.88 -4.66
C PHE A 13 8.00 -2.48 -5.65
N LEU A 14 6.70 -2.23 -5.46
CA LEU A 14 5.61 -2.82 -6.28
C LEU A 14 4.94 -1.82 -7.24
N VAL A 15 5.35 -0.56 -7.21
CA VAL A 15 4.95 0.40 -8.24
C VAL A 15 5.79 0.09 -9.48
N PRO A 16 5.21 0.07 -10.71
CA PRO A 16 5.99 0.11 -11.94
C PRO A 16 7.07 1.19 -11.78
N ARG A 17 8.30 0.93 -12.20
CA ARG A 17 9.44 1.81 -11.91
C ARG A 17 9.34 3.10 -12.73
N ILE A 18 8.41 3.98 -12.34
CA ILE A 18 8.14 5.30 -12.92
C ILE A 18 9.41 6.18 -12.83
N ALA A 19 10.27 5.89 -11.84
CA ALA A 19 11.54 6.59 -11.63
C ALA A 19 12.55 6.43 -12.78
N ASP A 20 12.46 5.37 -13.59
CA ASP A 20 13.44 5.11 -14.68
C ASP A 20 12.97 5.68 -16.04
N ALA A 21 11.79 6.31 -16.10
CA ALA A 21 11.25 6.81 -17.36
C ALA A 21 11.88 8.17 -17.75
N PRO A 22 12.23 8.40 -19.04
CA PRO A 22 12.75 9.69 -19.48
C PRO A 22 11.69 10.79 -19.33
N LYS A 23 12.10 11.93 -18.78
CA LYS A 23 11.22 13.09 -18.57
C LYS A 23 10.72 13.62 -19.91
N LYS A 24 9.40 13.66 -20.09
CA LYS A 24 8.76 14.29 -21.25
C LYS A 24 8.33 15.71 -20.88
N ALA A 25 8.72 16.68 -21.70
CA ALA A 25 8.19 18.03 -21.58
C ALA A 25 6.67 18.00 -21.84
N THR A 26 5.90 18.50 -20.89
CA THR A 26 4.44 18.60 -20.97
C THR A 26 4.04 20.07 -20.86
N HIS A 27 3.20 20.55 -21.78
CA HIS A 27 2.63 21.88 -21.70
C HIS A 27 1.46 21.86 -20.72
N LEU A 28 1.63 22.47 -19.55
CA LEU A 28 0.62 22.54 -18.50
C LEU A 28 0.15 23.99 -18.35
N THR A 29 -1.16 24.20 -18.31
CA THR A 29 -1.76 25.51 -18.03
C THR A 29 -2.02 25.61 -16.53
N LEU A 30 -1.30 26.51 -15.85
CA LEU A 30 -1.43 26.76 -14.40
C LEU A 30 -1.86 28.20 -14.14
N ASN A 31 -2.37 28.46 -12.92
CA ASN A 31 -2.76 29.80 -12.50
C ASN A 31 -1.54 30.73 -12.47
N SER A 32 -1.62 31.87 -13.17
CA SER A 32 -0.54 32.85 -13.29
C SER A 32 -0.09 33.41 -11.94
N LYS A 33 -1.03 33.68 -11.02
CA LYS A 33 -0.70 34.21 -9.68
C LYS A 33 0.11 33.22 -8.86
N VAL A 34 -0.20 31.92 -8.97
CA VAL A 34 0.54 30.87 -8.26
C VAL A 34 1.95 30.72 -8.81
N LEU A 35 2.13 30.87 -10.13
CA LEU A 35 3.44 30.85 -10.77
C LEU A 35 4.30 32.06 -10.41
N GLU A 36 3.71 33.25 -10.33
CA GLU A 36 4.41 34.45 -9.88
C GLU A 36 4.90 34.30 -8.44
N MET A 37 4.00 33.92 -7.52
CA MET A 37 4.37 33.63 -6.13
C MET A 37 5.43 32.54 -6.02
N ALA A 38 5.32 31.46 -6.82
CA ALA A 38 6.32 30.39 -6.80
C ALA A 38 7.70 30.85 -7.29
N ARG A 39 7.74 31.75 -8.29
CA ARG A 39 8.99 32.34 -8.78
C ARG A 39 9.59 33.31 -7.76
N GLU A 40 8.77 34.16 -7.13
CA GLU A 40 9.22 35.06 -6.06
C GLU A 40 9.83 34.28 -4.88
N LEU A 41 9.25 33.13 -4.55
CA LEU A 41 9.73 32.23 -3.50
C LEU A 41 10.92 31.34 -3.95
N GLY A 42 11.40 31.48 -5.19
CA GLY A 42 12.53 30.71 -5.72
C GLY A 42 12.25 29.22 -5.89
N MET A 43 10.99 28.80 -5.98
CA MET A 43 10.61 27.40 -6.10
C MET A 43 10.81 26.86 -7.52
N ASN A 44 11.38 25.66 -7.63
CA ASN A 44 11.43 24.92 -8.88
C ASN A 44 10.05 24.27 -9.13
N VAL A 45 9.19 25.00 -9.84
CA VAL A 45 7.81 24.57 -10.14
C VAL A 45 7.79 23.23 -10.87
N SER A 46 8.69 23.01 -11.82
CA SER A 46 8.76 21.77 -12.60
C SER A 46 9.02 20.56 -11.69
N GLN A 47 10.03 20.65 -10.83
CA GLN A 47 10.37 19.58 -9.89
C GLN A 47 9.26 19.33 -8.86
N THR A 48 8.61 20.38 -8.37
CA THR A 48 7.54 20.27 -7.37
C THR A 48 6.31 19.59 -7.96
N VAL A 49 5.91 19.97 -9.16
CA VAL A 49 4.78 19.35 -9.87
C VAL A 49 5.07 17.90 -10.23
N ASP A 50 6.30 17.60 -10.67
CA ASP A 50 6.75 16.22 -10.95
C ASP A 50 6.61 15.32 -9.71
N GLY A 51 7.07 15.81 -8.56
CA GLY A 51 6.95 15.08 -7.28
C GLY A 51 5.50 14.84 -6.87
N LEU A 52 4.68 15.89 -6.86
CA LEU A 52 3.26 15.79 -6.48
C LEU A 52 2.47 14.88 -7.42
N LEU A 53 2.74 14.97 -8.73
CA LEU A 53 2.09 14.10 -9.71
C LEU A 53 2.51 12.65 -9.55
N ALA A 54 3.80 12.38 -9.28
CA ALA A 54 4.28 11.03 -9.04
C ALA A 54 3.63 10.40 -7.79
N GLU A 55 3.43 11.19 -6.72
CA GLU A 55 2.73 10.72 -5.52
C GLU A 55 1.25 10.43 -5.78
N GLU A 56 0.53 11.34 -6.45
CA GLU A 56 -0.89 11.15 -6.77
C GLU A 56 -1.10 9.95 -7.71
N VAL A 57 -0.24 9.78 -8.72
CA VAL A 57 -0.28 8.62 -9.63
C VAL A 57 -0.07 7.32 -8.86
N LYS A 58 0.90 7.28 -7.93
CA LYS A 58 1.10 6.13 -7.05
C LYS A 58 -0.15 5.84 -6.24
N HIS A 59 -0.75 6.85 -5.62
CA HIS A 59 -1.94 6.69 -4.80
C HIS A 59 -3.10 6.09 -5.59
N ARG A 60 -3.44 6.69 -6.73
CA ARG A 60 -4.50 6.22 -7.65
C ARG A 60 -4.24 4.80 -8.16
N TYR A 61 -2.98 4.49 -8.47
CA TYR A 61 -2.60 3.15 -8.91
C TYR A 61 -2.87 2.12 -7.81
N TRP A 62 -2.51 2.44 -6.56
CA TRP A 62 -2.73 1.55 -5.42
C TRP A 62 -4.20 1.34 -5.10
N GLU A 63 -5.03 2.38 -5.21
CA GLU A 63 -6.48 2.24 -5.04
C GLU A 63 -7.07 1.24 -6.03
N LYS A 64 -6.73 1.40 -7.32
CA LYS A 64 -7.18 0.48 -8.37
C LYS A 64 -6.66 -0.93 -8.15
N TRP A 65 -5.37 -1.08 -7.87
CA TRP A 65 -4.78 -2.39 -7.63
C TRP A 65 -5.43 -3.09 -6.43
N ALA A 66 -5.72 -2.36 -5.35
CA ALA A 66 -6.39 -2.91 -4.17
C ALA A 66 -7.83 -3.35 -4.47
N GLU A 67 -8.54 -2.65 -5.35
CA GLU A 67 -9.86 -3.04 -5.81
C GLU A 67 -9.81 -4.32 -6.66
N GLU A 68 -8.92 -4.36 -7.65
CA GLU A 68 -8.73 -5.51 -8.54
C GLU A 68 -8.28 -6.76 -7.78
N ASN A 69 -7.38 -6.61 -6.80
CA ASN A 69 -6.82 -7.74 -6.04
C ASN A 69 -7.68 -8.14 -4.85
N ARG A 70 -8.78 -7.44 -4.57
CA ARG A 70 -9.63 -7.71 -3.40
C ARG A 70 -10.15 -9.15 -3.39
N ALA A 71 -10.61 -9.64 -4.54
CA ALA A 71 -11.15 -11.00 -4.66
C ALA A 71 -10.04 -12.06 -4.47
N ALA A 72 -8.87 -11.85 -5.09
CA ALA A 72 -7.72 -12.74 -4.96
C ALA A 72 -7.19 -12.79 -3.52
N MET A 73 -7.07 -11.63 -2.86
CA MET A 73 -6.69 -11.56 -1.45
C MET A 73 -7.70 -12.26 -0.55
N LYS A 74 -9.01 -12.11 -0.81
CA LYS A 74 -10.04 -12.78 -0.03
C LYS A 74 -9.94 -14.29 -0.17
N ALA A 75 -9.84 -14.81 -1.39
CA ALA A 75 -9.70 -16.25 -1.64
C ALA A 75 -8.42 -16.82 -1.00
N TYR A 76 -7.32 -16.06 -1.06
CA TYR A 76 -6.08 -16.44 -0.40
C TYR A 76 -6.22 -16.47 1.13
N ASN A 77 -6.83 -15.44 1.73
CA ASN A 77 -7.07 -15.39 3.17
C ASN A 77 -7.99 -16.53 3.65
N GLU A 78 -9.02 -16.85 2.87
CA GLU A 78 -9.90 -18.01 3.15
C GLU A 78 -9.13 -19.33 3.10
N ARG A 79 -8.20 -19.49 2.14
CA ARG A 79 -7.34 -20.67 2.08
C ARG A 79 -6.40 -20.74 3.29
N ILE A 80 -5.75 -19.65 3.65
CA ILE A 80 -4.85 -19.61 4.83
C ILE A 80 -5.62 -19.89 6.12
N ALA A 81 -6.85 -19.40 6.26
CA ALA A 81 -7.67 -19.72 7.43
C ALA A 81 -7.97 -21.23 7.54
N LYS A 82 -8.22 -21.90 6.40
CA LYS A 82 -8.55 -23.33 6.32
C LYS A 82 -7.34 -24.25 6.43
N GLU A 83 -6.26 -23.93 5.73
CA GLU A 83 -5.09 -24.80 5.52
C GLU A 83 -3.87 -24.36 6.31
N GLY A 84 -3.91 -23.16 6.90
CA GLY A 84 -2.77 -22.56 7.57
C GLY A 84 -1.75 -22.03 6.57
N LEU A 85 -0.66 -21.49 7.09
CA LEU A 85 0.49 -21.03 6.34
C LEU A 85 1.27 -22.24 5.81
N PRO A 86 1.39 -22.43 4.48
CA PRO A 86 1.97 -23.65 3.90
C PRO A 86 3.40 -23.96 4.38
N LEU A 87 4.18 -22.94 4.73
CA LEU A 87 5.58 -23.06 5.13
C LEU A 87 5.81 -22.87 6.63
N ALA A 88 4.76 -22.71 7.45
CA ALA A 88 4.91 -22.48 8.90
C ALA A 88 5.71 -23.61 9.57
N ARG A 89 5.55 -24.85 9.13
CA ARG A 89 6.29 -26.02 9.65
C ARG A 89 7.81 -25.88 9.54
N TYR A 90 8.29 -25.21 8.50
CA TYR A 90 9.72 -25.04 8.20
C TYR A 90 10.28 -23.70 8.70
N CYS A 91 9.43 -22.79 9.18
CA CYS A 91 9.87 -21.51 9.70
C CYS A 91 10.39 -21.67 11.14
N SER A 92 11.71 -21.80 11.30
CA SER A 92 12.36 -21.97 12.61
C SER A 92 12.28 -20.71 13.47
N PHE A 93 12.38 -19.53 12.87
CA PHE A 93 12.38 -18.24 13.57
C PHE A 93 10.99 -17.79 14.02
N ALA A 94 9.96 -18.02 13.20
CA ALA A 94 8.60 -17.53 13.45
C ALA A 94 7.66 -18.55 14.11
N ARG A 95 8.19 -19.66 14.63
CA ARG A 95 7.39 -20.78 15.18
C ARG A 95 6.44 -20.36 16.30
N SER A 96 6.80 -19.33 17.06
CA SER A 96 5.99 -18.78 18.16
C SER A 96 4.81 -17.90 17.72
N LEU A 97 4.76 -17.50 16.44
CA LEU A 97 3.74 -16.59 15.89
C LEU A 97 2.47 -17.31 15.41
N GLY A 98 2.45 -18.65 15.45
CA GLY A 98 1.32 -19.47 15.02
C GLY A 98 1.38 -19.83 13.53
N ASP A 99 0.49 -20.75 13.14
CA ASP A 99 0.40 -21.31 11.79
C ASP A 99 -0.63 -20.62 10.90
N GLY A 100 -1.30 -19.57 11.39
CA GLY A 100 -2.24 -18.77 10.60
C GLY A 100 -3.64 -19.37 10.45
N HIS A 101 -3.94 -20.51 11.08
CA HIS A 101 -5.31 -20.99 11.19
C HIS A 101 -6.17 -20.07 12.06
N VAL A 102 -7.44 -19.92 11.69
CA VAL A 102 -8.43 -19.28 12.55
C VAL A 102 -8.94 -20.35 13.51
N THR A 103 -8.48 -20.33 14.77
CA THR A 103 -9.03 -21.19 15.81
C THR A 103 -10.35 -20.59 16.33
N GLU A 104 -11.45 -21.33 16.16
CA GLU A 104 -12.80 -20.97 16.63
C GLU A 104 -12.90 -20.77 18.16
N GLU A 105 -11.87 -21.14 18.92
CA GLU A 105 -11.85 -21.11 20.40
C GLU A 105 -11.89 -19.71 21.03
N GLY A 106 -11.90 -18.63 20.24
CA GLY A 106 -11.89 -17.25 20.71
C GLY A 106 -13.24 -16.50 20.74
N ASN A 107 -14.31 -17.07 20.18
CA ASN A 107 -15.56 -16.32 19.94
C ASN A 107 -16.62 -16.39 21.06
N ASP A 108 -16.48 -17.28 22.06
CA ASP A 108 -17.49 -17.45 23.12
C ASP A 108 -17.30 -16.56 24.36
N LYS A 109 -16.17 -15.86 24.52
CA LYS A 109 -15.88 -15.04 25.73
C LYS A 109 -16.28 -13.56 25.63
N LYS A 110 -17.15 -13.19 24.68
CA LYS A 110 -17.65 -11.81 24.51
C LYS A 110 -19.18 -11.71 24.47
N LYS A 111 -19.86 -12.51 25.29
CA LYS A 111 -21.25 -12.29 25.72
C LYS A 111 -21.39 -12.62 27.21
N SER A 112 -20.76 -11.82 28.07
CA SER A 112 -21.23 -11.62 29.44
C SER A 112 -20.62 -10.33 29.97
N ASP A 113 -21.50 -9.51 30.54
CA ASP A 113 -21.36 -8.17 31.14
C ASP A 113 -21.18 -6.97 30.20
#